data_AF-A0A4Q5A7I0-F1
#
_entry.id   AF-A0A4Q5A7I0-F1
#
_cell.length_a   1.000
_cell.length_b   1.000
_cell.length_c   1.000
_cell.angle_alpha   90.00
_cell.angle_beta   90.00
_cell.angle_gamma   90.00
#
_symmetry.space_group_name_H-M   'P 1'
#
loop_
_entity.id
_entity.type
_entity.pdbx_description
1 polymer ?
#
loop_
_entity_poly.entity_id
_entity_poly.type
_entity_poly.pdbx_seq_one_letter_code
_entity_poly.pdbx_strand_id
1 'polypeptide(L)'
;MHTTITAATAADMRALGTHLANHMHGGEVILLSGPLGAGKTTFAQGFGAGLGIREPIVSPTFTIARELNGHFANGTPAHLIHVDAYRLGGTDYAPGQDSVNRLLDELESLGLDEELEEPGTHTVILMEWGEQMAAALADERLEVHIDRPLDTMVPEMARAGLPVDPTSAGDRIVTLTPVGPYWNQFMHDLPDMPTMGKRQA
;
A
#
# COMPACT_ATOMS: atom_id res chain seq x y z
N MET A 1 -14.59 3.30 -11.11
CA MET A 1 -14.35 4.71 -10.74
C MET A 1 -13.11 4.74 -9.86
N HIS A 2 -12.26 5.76 -9.91
CA HIS A 2 -11.11 5.88 -9.00
C HIS A 2 -11.28 7.14 -8.13
N THR A 3 -10.64 7.15 -6.96
CA THR A 3 -10.61 8.29 -6.05
C THR A 3 -9.19 8.76 -5.88
N THR A 4 -8.93 10.06 -6.01
CA THR A 4 -7.59 10.64 -5.85
C THR A 4 -7.54 11.53 -4.61
N ILE A 5 -6.50 11.36 -3.81
CA ILE A 5 -6.30 12.01 -2.52
C ILE A 5 -4.90 12.63 -2.50
N THR A 6 -4.79 13.87 -2.05
CA THR A 6 -3.48 14.50 -1.82
C THR A 6 -3.05 14.31 -0.37
N ALA A 7 -1.88 13.70 -0.17
CA ALA A 7 -1.23 13.57 1.12
C ALA A 7 0.05 14.41 1.12
N ALA A 8 0.02 15.58 1.77
CA ALA A 8 1.10 16.56 1.72
C ALA A 8 2.32 16.16 2.57
N THR A 9 2.09 15.31 3.58
CA THR A 9 3.09 14.92 4.57
C THR A 9 3.12 13.42 4.81
N ALA A 10 4.21 12.95 5.44
CA ALA A 10 4.26 11.57 5.95
C ALA A 10 3.17 11.28 7.01
N ALA A 11 2.73 12.30 7.75
CA ALA A 11 1.62 12.15 8.69
C ALA A 11 0.29 11.93 7.94
N ASP A 12 0.06 12.66 6.85
CA ASP A 12 -1.13 12.47 6.00
C ASP A 12 -1.13 11.08 5.35
N MET A 13 0.02 10.62 4.86
CA MET A 13 0.17 9.26 4.31
C MET A 13 -0.18 8.18 5.34
N ARG A 14 0.29 8.34 6.59
CA ARG A 14 -0.06 7.41 7.68
C ARG A 14 -1.53 7.49 8.02
N ALA A 15 -2.08 8.69 8.16
CA ALA A 15 -3.49 8.88 8.47
C ALA A 15 -4.40 8.32 7.37
N LEU A 16 -4.00 8.36 6.10
CA LEU A 16 -4.69 7.69 5.00
C LEU A 16 -4.67 6.17 5.15
N GLY A 17 -3.50 5.59 5.44
CA GLY A 17 -3.38 4.16 5.74
C GLY A 17 -4.25 3.74 6.93
N THR A 18 -4.23 4.51 8.02
CA THR A 18 -5.05 4.28 9.22
C THR A 18 -6.54 4.35 8.89
N HIS A 19 -6.97 5.34 8.10
CA HIS A 19 -8.37 5.49 7.72
C HIS A 19 -8.87 4.27 6.94
N LEU A 20 -8.10 3.79 5.96
CA LEU A 20 -8.47 2.60 5.20
C LEU A 20 -8.50 1.35 6.10
N ALA A 21 -7.49 1.15 6.93
CA ALA A 21 -7.42 0.02 7.86
C ALA A 21 -8.62 -0.06 8.82
N ASN A 22 -9.12 1.09 9.29
CA ASN A 22 -10.27 1.14 10.20
C ASN A 22 -11.59 0.65 9.58
N HIS A 23 -11.64 0.50 8.26
CA HIS A 23 -12.82 0.02 7.53
C HIS A 23 -12.64 -1.41 7.01
N MET A 24 -11.54 -2.08 7.35
CA MET A 24 -11.31 -3.46 6.96
C MET A 24 -12.08 -4.42 7.89
N HIS A 25 -12.49 -5.55 7.34
CA HIS A 25 -13.28 -6.56 8.03
C HIS A 25 -12.73 -7.98 7.89
N GLY A 26 -11.65 -8.18 7.13
CA GLY A 26 -11.07 -9.46 6.77
C GLY A 26 -11.51 -9.90 5.37
N GLY A 27 -10.62 -10.59 4.65
CA GLY A 27 -10.81 -10.96 3.26
C GLY A 27 -10.23 -9.96 2.25
N GLU A 28 -9.64 -8.86 2.70
CA GLU A 28 -9.20 -7.78 1.81
C GLU A 28 -7.77 -7.91 1.29
N VAL A 29 -7.61 -7.67 -0.01
CA VAL A 29 -6.29 -7.55 -0.67
C VAL A 29 -6.07 -6.13 -1.16
N ILE A 30 -4.95 -5.52 -0.75
CA ILE A 30 -4.56 -4.16 -1.10
C ILE A 30 -3.17 -4.18 -1.73
N LEU A 31 -3.06 -3.63 -2.95
CA LEU A 31 -1.81 -3.56 -3.71
C LEU A 31 -1.30 -2.12 -3.74
N LEU A 32 -0.11 -1.87 -3.19
CA LEU A 32 0.55 -0.57 -3.22
C LEU A 32 1.52 -0.50 -4.40
N SER A 33 1.43 0.57 -5.18
CA SER A 33 2.27 0.83 -6.35
C SER A 33 2.85 2.24 -6.35
N GLY A 34 3.90 2.46 -7.15
CA GLY A 34 4.55 3.76 -7.32
C GLY A 34 6.07 3.71 -7.13
N PRO A 35 6.80 4.78 -7.49
CA PRO A 35 8.27 4.78 -7.54
C PRO A 35 8.94 4.54 -6.17
N LEU A 36 10.24 4.27 -6.20
CA LEU A 36 11.05 4.15 -4.99
C LEU A 36 10.97 5.46 -4.18
N GLY A 37 10.71 5.36 -2.89
CA GLY A 37 10.52 6.55 -2.03
C GLY A 37 9.18 7.27 -2.21
N ALA A 38 8.21 6.70 -2.93
CA ALA A 38 6.85 7.24 -3.03
C ALA A 38 6.13 7.30 -1.68
N GLY A 39 6.48 6.43 -0.73
CA GLY A 39 5.87 6.39 0.60
C GLY A 39 4.95 5.19 0.85
N LYS A 40 5.10 4.11 0.08
CA LYS A 40 4.40 2.83 0.28
C LYS A 40 4.53 2.29 1.71
N THR A 41 5.76 2.15 2.21
CA THR A 41 5.98 1.74 3.60
C THR A 41 5.44 2.75 4.63
N THR A 42 5.43 4.04 4.32
CA THR A 42 4.81 5.07 5.19
C THR A 42 3.29 4.89 5.27
N PHE A 43 2.64 4.56 4.16
CA PHE A 43 1.24 4.16 4.15
C PHE A 43 1.03 2.88 4.98
N ALA A 44 1.85 1.84 4.76
CA ALA A 44 1.76 0.58 5.47
C ALA A 44 1.89 0.73 7.00
N GLN A 45 2.76 1.65 7.46
CA GLN A 45 2.85 1.99 8.89
C GLN A 45 1.54 2.54 9.45
N GLY A 46 0.89 3.44 8.72
CA GLY A 46 -0.42 3.96 9.09
C GLY A 46 -1.49 2.87 9.09
N PHE A 47 -1.45 2.00 8.08
CA PHE A 47 -2.36 0.88 7.94
C PHE A 47 -2.26 -0.10 9.12
N GLY A 48 -1.04 -0.55 9.46
CA GLY A 48 -0.84 -1.42 10.61
C GLY A 48 -1.26 -0.78 11.94
N ALA A 49 -1.04 0.53 12.10
CA ALA A 49 -1.53 1.27 13.27
C ALA A 49 -3.06 1.31 13.36
N GLY A 50 -3.77 1.41 12.22
CA GLY A 50 -5.24 1.33 12.17
C GLY A 50 -5.77 -0.07 12.52
N LEU A 51 -5.00 -1.11 12.20
CA LEU A 51 -5.25 -2.47 12.67
C LEU A 51 -4.79 -2.72 14.12
N GLY A 52 -4.39 -1.69 14.88
CA GLY A 52 -3.97 -1.84 16.27
C GLY A 52 -2.70 -2.68 16.48
N ILE A 53 -1.89 -2.89 15.43
CA ILE A 53 -0.62 -3.60 15.50
C ILE A 53 0.40 -2.74 16.28
N ARG A 54 1.09 -3.35 17.25
CA ARG A 54 2.03 -2.63 18.14
C ARG A 54 3.47 -2.80 17.71
N GLU A 55 3.74 -3.85 16.96
CA GLU A 55 5.01 -4.16 16.36
C GLU A 55 5.36 -3.14 15.27
N PRO A 56 6.66 -2.81 15.10
CA PRO A 56 7.08 -1.92 14.02
C PRO A 56 6.73 -2.50 12.64
N ILE A 57 5.98 -1.72 11.85
CA ILE A 57 5.81 -1.98 10.41
C ILE A 57 7.06 -1.49 9.68
N VAL A 58 7.80 -2.45 9.14
CA VAL A 58 8.97 -2.20 8.27
C VAL A 58 8.79 -3.03 7.01
N SER A 59 9.29 -2.52 5.89
CA SER A 59 9.20 -3.24 4.62
C SER A 59 9.94 -4.59 4.74
N PRO A 60 9.28 -5.72 4.42
CA PRO A 60 9.86 -7.05 4.46
C PRO A 60 10.69 -7.37 3.22
N THR A 61 11.39 -6.40 2.60
CA THR A 61 12.10 -6.59 1.32
C THR A 61 12.97 -7.85 1.25
N PHE A 62 13.57 -8.28 2.37
CA PHE A 62 14.44 -9.47 2.41
C PHE A 62 13.71 -10.76 2.79
N THR A 63 12.61 -10.68 3.54
CA THR A 63 11.82 -11.84 3.95
C THR A 63 10.63 -12.09 3.03
N ILE A 64 10.41 -11.20 2.07
CA ILE A 64 9.28 -11.15 1.11
C ILE A 64 7.95 -10.87 1.79
N ALA A 65 7.62 -11.59 2.85
CA ALA A 65 6.41 -11.40 3.64
C ALA A 65 6.69 -11.32 5.14
N ARG A 66 5.75 -10.72 5.86
CA ARG A 66 5.67 -10.71 7.32
C ARG A 66 4.21 -10.78 7.77
N GLU A 67 3.97 -11.65 8.74
CA GLU A 67 2.68 -11.79 9.41
C GLU A 67 2.68 -11.03 10.73
N LEU A 68 1.60 -10.29 10.98
CA LEU A 68 1.45 -9.42 12.14
C LEU A 68 0.02 -9.51 12.67
N ASN A 69 -0.13 -9.52 13.99
CA ASN A 69 -1.44 -9.66 14.63
C ASN A 69 -1.90 -8.33 15.23
N GLY A 70 -3.18 -8.03 15.02
CA GLY A 70 -3.83 -6.80 15.45
C GLY A 70 -5.30 -7.03 15.76
N HIS A 71 -6.09 -5.96 15.68
CA HIS A 71 -7.53 -5.96 15.86
C HIS A 71 -8.17 -5.01 14.84
N PHE A 72 -9.28 -5.43 14.25
CA PHE A 72 -10.12 -4.54 13.45
C PHE A 72 -10.81 -3.50 14.35
N ALA A 73 -11.38 -2.45 13.75
CA ALA A 73 -12.05 -1.37 14.49
C ALA A 73 -13.23 -1.85 15.35
N ASN A 74 -13.87 -2.96 15.00
CA ASN A 74 -14.93 -3.61 15.78
C ASN A 74 -14.40 -4.43 16.97
N GLY A 75 -13.08 -4.54 17.15
CA GLY A 75 -12.41 -5.29 18.21
C GLY A 75 -12.15 -6.77 17.92
N THR A 76 -12.55 -7.30 16.76
CA THR A 76 -12.22 -8.69 16.38
C THR A 76 -10.74 -8.82 16.00
N PRO A 77 -10.12 -10.01 16.16
CA PRO A 77 -8.73 -10.22 15.76
C PRO A 77 -8.51 -9.88 14.28
N ALA A 78 -7.37 -9.26 13.98
CA ALA A 78 -6.93 -9.01 12.61
C ALA A 78 -5.56 -9.66 12.37
N HIS A 79 -5.39 -10.26 11.20
CA HIS A 79 -4.15 -10.84 10.74
C HIS A 79 -3.68 -10.07 9.50
N LEU A 80 -2.56 -9.35 9.62
CA LEU A 80 -1.97 -8.61 8.50
C LEU A 80 -0.85 -9.44 7.89
N ILE A 81 -0.97 -9.73 6.60
CA ILE A 81 0.12 -10.25 5.77
C ILE A 81 0.68 -9.07 4.97
N HIS A 82 1.84 -8.56 5.39
CA HIS A 82 2.54 -7.50 4.67
C HIS A 82 3.56 -8.14 3.74
N VAL A 83 3.42 -7.93 2.44
CA VAL A 83 4.30 -8.44 1.39
C VAL A 83 5.05 -7.28 0.72
N ASP A 84 6.31 -7.48 0.34
CA ASP A 84 7.07 -6.56 -0.50
C ASP A 84 7.74 -7.30 -1.66
N ALA A 85 7.19 -7.08 -2.86
CA ALA A 85 7.60 -7.71 -4.11
C ALA A 85 8.79 -7.02 -4.81
N TYR A 86 9.36 -5.94 -4.25
CA TYR A 86 10.36 -5.10 -4.93
C TYR A 86 11.51 -5.90 -5.55
N ARG A 87 12.04 -6.88 -4.81
CA ARG A 87 13.22 -7.66 -5.25
C ARG A 87 12.92 -8.67 -6.33
N LEU A 88 11.67 -9.07 -6.47
CA LEU A 88 11.28 -10.12 -7.40
C LEU A 88 11.06 -9.55 -8.80
N GLY A 89 10.70 -8.26 -8.90
CA GLY A 89 10.64 -7.50 -10.15
C GLY A 89 11.97 -6.92 -10.65
N GLY A 90 13.07 -7.01 -9.87
CA GLY A 90 14.33 -6.32 -10.16
C GLY A 90 15.28 -7.06 -11.13
N THR A 91 16.06 -6.29 -11.89
CA THR A 91 17.13 -6.75 -12.81
C THR A 91 18.37 -7.33 -12.11
N ASP A 92 18.36 -7.44 -10.78
CA ASP A 92 19.47 -7.98 -9.97
C ASP A 92 19.66 -9.51 -10.17
N TYR A 93 18.73 -10.15 -10.88
CA TYR A 93 18.76 -11.57 -11.23
C TYR A 93 18.91 -11.75 -12.74
N ALA A 94 19.52 -12.87 -13.13
CA ALA A 94 19.92 -13.15 -14.50
C ALA A 94 18.77 -12.91 -15.51
N PRO A 95 19.02 -12.22 -16.64
CA PRO A 95 18.00 -11.96 -17.65
C PRO A 95 17.45 -13.28 -18.22
N GLY A 96 16.11 -13.41 -18.24
CA GLY A 96 15.40 -14.55 -18.85
C GLY A 96 14.45 -15.32 -17.95
N GLN A 97 14.37 -15.02 -16.64
CA GLN A 97 13.33 -15.56 -15.76
C GLN A 97 12.17 -14.58 -15.65
N ASP A 98 10.97 -15.06 -15.97
CA ASP A 98 9.73 -14.32 -15.78
C ASP A 98 9.59 -13.93 -14.30
N SER A 99 9.68 -12.63 -14.01
CA SER A 99 9.62 -12.08 -12.65
C SER A 99 8.29 -12.39 -11.96
N VAL A 100 7.22 -12.57 -12.73
CA VAL A 100 5.90 -12.94 -12.19
C VAL A 100 5.94 -14.38 -11.67
N ASN A 101 6.39 -15.33 -12.49
CA ASN A 101 6.45 -16.74 -12.09
C ASN A 101 7.32 -16.97 -10.86
N ARG A 102 8.45 -16.27 -10.72
CA ARG A 102 9.31 -16.42 -9.53
C ARG A 102 8.66 -15.95 -8.24
N LEU A 103 7.95 -14.83 -8.28
CA LEU A 103 7.24 -14.39 -7.09
C LEU A 103 6.03 -15.28 -6.82
N LEU A 104 5.36 -15.82 -7.83
CA LEU A 104 4.36 -16.86 -7.62
C LEU A 104 4.98 -18.09 -6.94
N ASP A 105 6.14 -18.58 -7.41
CA ASP A 105 6.87 -19.70 -6.78
C ASP A 105 7.27 -19.38 -5.32
N GLU A 106 7.73 -18.16 -5.05
CA GLU A 106 8.09 -17.73 -3.68
C GLU A 106 6.85 -17.60 -2.79
N LEU A 107 5.74 -17.05 -3.31
CA LEU A 107 4.46 -16.99 -2.59
C LEU A 107 3.93 -18.38 -2.29
N GLU A 108 3.96 -19.30 -3.26
CA GLU A 108 3.61 -20.72 -3.09
C GLU A 108 4.50 -21.36 -2.01
N SER A 109 5.81 -21.11 -2.02
CA SER A 109 6.72 -21.64 -1.00
C SER A 109 6.43 -21.13 0.41
N LEU A 110 5.82 -19.95 0.51
CA LEU A 110 5.36 -19.32 1.76
C LEU A 110 3.91 -19.67 2.10
N GLY A 111 3.19 -20.39 1.22
CA GLY A 111 1.77 -20.68 1.36
C GLY A 111 0.85 -19.45 1.26
N LEU A 112 1.27 -18.43 0.52
CA LEU A 112 0.56 -17.15 0.38
C LEU A 112 -0.27 -17.05 -0.91
N ASP A 113 -0.05 -17.93 -1.87
CA ASP A 113 -0.82 -18.03 -3.11
C ASP A 113 -2.31 -18.34 -2.83
N GLU A 114 -2.59 -19.36 -2.00
CA GLU A 114 -3.95 -19.70 -1.60
C GLU A 114 -4.61 -18.55 -0.80
N GLU A 115 -3.86 -17.91 0.10
CA GLU A 115 -4.37 -16.82 0.93
C GLU A 115 -4.60 -15.54 0.11
N LEU A 116 -3.88 -15.32 -1.00
CA LEU A 116 -4.11 -14.20 -1.91
C LEU A 116 -5.37 -14.39 -2.76
N GLU A 117 -5.62 -15.62 -3.21
CA GLU A 117 -6.82 -15.98 -3.97
C GLU A 117 -8.07 -15.97 -3.10
N GLU A 118 -7.98 -16.57 -1.90
CA GLU A 118 -9.08 -16.68 -0.94
C GLU A 118 -8.61 -16.29 0.47
N PRO A 119 -8.47 -14.98 0.77
CA PRO A 119 -7.99 -14.55 2.07
C PRO A 119 -8.94 -14.95 3.20
N GLY A 120 -8.36 -15.37 4.32
CA GLY A 120 -9.10 -15.76 5.50
C GLY A 120 -9.99 -14.64 6.03
N THR A 121 -11.08 -15.03 6.70
CA THR A 121 -12.09 -14.11 7.27
C THR A 121 -11.57 -13.07 8.26
N HIS A 122 -10.34 -13.20 8.73
CA HIS A 122 -9.68 -12.23 9.61
C HIS A 122 -8.37 -11.70 9.02
N THR A 123 -8.06 -12.06 7.77
CA THR A 123 -6.81 -11.72 7.09
C THR A 123 -7.00 -10.47 6.25
N VAL A 124 -6.01 -9.59 6.27
CA VAL A 124 -5.84 -8.51 5.30
C VAL A 124 -4.46 -8.62 4.70
N ILE A 125 -4.37 -8.55 3.39
CA ILE A 125 -3.10 -8.62 2.67
C ILE A 125 -2.77 -7.23 2.15
N LEU A 126 -1.57 -6.75 2.49
CA LEU A 126 -1.03 -5.49 2.01
C LEU A 126 0.28 -5.76 1.27
N MET A 127 0.26 -5.62 -0.05
CA MET A 127 1.41 -5.93 -0.90
C MET A 127 2.02 -4.68 -1.53
N GLU A 128 3.29 -4.40 -1.22
CA GLU A 128 4.08 -3.39 -1.93
C GLU A 128 4.60 -3.93 -3.26
N TRP A 129 4.55 -3.10 -4.31
CA TRP A 129 4.98 -3.39 -5.68
C TRP A 129 4.14 -4.45 -6.42
N GLY A 130 2.85 -4.56 -6.07
CA GLY A 130 1.93 -5.53 -6.68
C GLY A 130 1.43 -5.18 -8.09
N GLU A 131 1.76 -4.01 -8.66
CA GLU A 131 1.19 -3.52 -9.93
C GLU A 131 1.41 -4.46 -11.13
N GLN A 132 2.56 -5.12 -11.21
CA GLN A 132 2.92 -6.02 -12.31
C GLN A 132 2.15 -7.34 -12.26
N MET A 133 1.45 -7.58 -11.15
CA MET A 133 0.89 -8.87 -10.78
C MET A 133 -0.57 -8.74 -10.36
N ALA A 134 -1.11 -7.52 -10.39
CA ALA A 134 -2.42 -7.19 -9.89
C ALA A 134 -3.52 -8.07 -10.50
N ALA A 135 -3.44 -8.37 -11.79
CA ALA A 135 -4.41 -9.22 -12.48
C ALA A 135 -4.25 -10.72 -12.20
N ALA A 136 -3.10 -11.17 -11.70
CA ALA A 136 -2.81 -12.58 -11.45
C ALA A 136 -3.07 -13.01 -10.00
N LEU A 137 -3.10 -12.06 -9.06
CA LEU A 137 -3.06 -12.36 -7.63
C LEU A 137 -4.40 -12.32 -6.91
N ALA A 138 -5.36 -11.51 -7.37
CA ALA A 138 -6.68 -11.42 -6.74
C ALA A 138 -7.71 -10.78 -7.67
N ASP A 139 -8.86 -11.44 -7.86
CA ASP A 139 -10.00 -10.90 -8.63
C ASP A 139 -10.65 -9.70 -7.93
N GLU A 140 -10.63 -9.68 -6.59
CA GLU A 140 -11.14 -8.61 -5.72
C GLU A 140 -9.97 -7.94 -5.00
N ARG A 141 -9.64 -6.70 -5.38
CA ARG A 141 -8.52 -5.96 -4.77
C ARG A 141 -8.71 -4.45 -4.81
N LEU A 142 -8.02 -3.76 -3.91
CA LEU A 142 -7.81 -2.32 -3.99
C LEU A 142 -6.41 -2.01 -4.52
N GLU A 143 -6.32 -1.34 -5.66
CA GLU A 143 -5.06 -0.83 -6.16
C GLU A 143 -4.84 0.60 -5.63
N VAL A 144 -3.73 0.81 -4.93
CA VAL A 144 -3.32 2.09 -4.36
C VAL A 144 -2.05 2.55 -5.07
N HIS A 145 -2.20 3.50 -5.99
CA HIS A 145 -1.07 4.10 -6.67
C HIS A 145 -0.61 5.37 -5.97
N ILE A 146 0.69 5.44 -5.63
CA ILE A 146 1.28 6.59 -4.93
C ILE A 146 2.25 7.28 -5.87
N ASP A 147 1.82 8.42 -6.40
CA ASP A 147 2.65 9.31 -7.18
C ASP A 147 3.42 10.28 -6.27
N ARG A 148 4.65 10.55 -6.67
CA ARG A 148 5.49 11.61 -6.10
C ARG A 148 5.85 12.58 -7.21
N PRO A 149 5.13 13.71 -7.37
CA PRO A 149 5.53 14.75 -8.29
C PRO A 149 6.87 15.31 -7.83
N LEU A 150 7.94 15.02 -8.57
CA LEU A 150 9.29 15.49 -8.25
C LEU A 150 9.48 16.99 -8.57
N ASP A 151 8.56 17.60 -9.32
CA ASP A 151 8.81 18.83 -10.07
C ASP A 151 8.32 20.14 -9.43
N THR A 152 7.48 20.13 -8.39
CA THR A 152 6.88 21.39 -7.90
C THR A 152 7.70 22.13 -6.85
N MET A 153 8.73 21.53 -6.25
CA MET A 153 9.48 22.16 -5.14
C MET A 153 10.94 22.50 -5.45
N VAL A 154 11.48 22.04 -6.59
CA VAL A 154 12.91 22.22 -6.92
C VAL A 154 13.25 23.65 -7.40
N PRO A 155 12.44 24.35 -8.22
CA PRO A 155 12.88 25.63 -8.78
C PRO A 155 12.89 26.81 -7.79
N GLU A 156 12.06 26.77 -6.74
CA GLU A 156 11.88 27.92 -5.84
C GLU A 156 12.70 27.80 -4.55
N MET A 157 12.82 26.61 -3.96
CA MET A 157 13.58 26.40 -2.73
C MET A 157 15.10 26.31 -2.94
N ALA A 158 15.54 25.81 -4.10
CA ALA A 158 16.96 25.88 -4.49
C ALA A 158 17.45 27.32 -4.63
N ARG A 159 16.56 28.29 -4.91
CA ARG A 159 16.88 29.72 -4.91
C ARG A 159 17.03 30.33 -3.51
N ALA A 160 16.52 29.67 -2.48
CA ALA A 160 16.48 30.18 -1.11
C ALA A 160 17.61 29.66 -0.19
N GLY A 161 18.46 28.74 -0.67
CA GLY A 161 19.64 28.28 0.08
C GLY A 161 19.35 27.52 1.38
N LEU A 162 18.13 27.03 1.57
CA LEU A 162 17.74 26.25 2.76
C LEU A 162 18.08 24.77 2.57
N PRO A 163 18.52 24.06 3.63
CA PRO A 163 18.69 22.61 3.58
C PRO A 163 17.33 21.96 3.38
N VAL A 164 17.11 21.42 2.18
CA VAL A 164 15.91 20.64 1.87
C VAL A 164 16.22 19.21 2.26
N ASP A 165 15.51 18.65 3.24
CA ASP A 165 15.53 17.21 3.47
C ASP A 165 14.76 16.55 2.31
N PRO A 166 15.46 15.86 1.37
CA PRO A 166 14.84 15.33 0.17
C PRO A 166 13.95 14.11 0.46
N THR A 167 13.89 13.64 1.71
CA THR A 167 13.20 12.39 2.07
C THR A 167 11.80 12.61 2.64
N SER A 168 11.44 13.84 3.02
CA SER A 168 10.23 14.12 3.82
C SER A 168 9.34 15.26 3.29
N ALA A 169 9.81 16.07 2.34
CA ALA A 169 9.03 17.14 1.72
C ALA A 169 8.40 16.73 0.38
N GLY A 170 7.17 17.22 0.14
CA GLY A 170 6.46 17.17 -1.15
C GLY A 170 5.13 16.41 -1.10
N ASP A 171 4.17 16.90 -1.87
CA ASP A 171 2.85 16.27 -2.01
C ASP A 171 2.99 14.84 -2.56
N ARG A 172 2.14 13.94 -2.07
CA ARG A 172 1.86 12.65 -2.69
C ARG A 172 0.45 12.69 -3.25
N ILE A 173 0.30 12.14 -4.44
CA ILE A 173 -1.01 11.94 -5.06
C ILE A 173 -1.30 10.45 -4.96
N VAL A 174 -2.28 10.09 -4.14
CA VAL A 174 -2.68 8.71 -3.92
C VAL A 174 -3.97 8.45 -4.69
N THR A 175 -3.92 7.51 -5.64
CA THR A 175 -5.07 7.09 -6.42
C THR A 175 -5.52 5.71 -5.97
N LEU A 176 -6.78 5.62 -5.54
CA LEU A 176 -7.45 4.40 -5.11
C LEU A 176 -8.33 3.89 -6.24
N THR A 177 -8.03 2.70 -6.76
CA THR A 177 -8.75 2.05 -7.84
C THR A 177 -9.33 0.72 -7.34
N PRO A 178 -10.66 0.63 -7.12
CA PRO A 178 -11.31 -0.62 -6.76
C PRO A 178 -11.38 -1.56 -7.95
N VAL A 179 -11.11 -2.84 -7.71
CA VAL A 179 -11.27 -3.93 -8.68
C VAL A 179 -12.18 -5.00 -8.07
N GLY A 180 -13.26 -5.32 -8.79
CA GLY A 180 -14.29 -6.25 -8.37
C GLY A 180 -15.48 -5.59 -7.61
N PRO A 181 -16.65 -6.25 -7.55
CA PRO A 181 -17.85 -5.68 -6.94
C PRO A 181 -17.70 -5.34 -5.46
N TYR A 182 -16.96 -6.12 -4.66
CA TYR A 182 -16.73 -5.81 -3.25
C TYR A 182 -16.08 -4.44 -3.08
N TRP A 183 -14.97 -4.21 -3.79
CA TRP A 183 -14.23 -2.96 -3.66
C TRP A 183 -14.96 -1.75 -4.26
N ASN A 184 -15.78 -1.95 -5.28
CA ASN A 184 -16.62 -0.87 -5.80
C ASN A 184 -17.64 -0.41 -4.75
N GLN A 185 -18.26 -1.36 -4.03
CA GLN A 185 -19.16 -1.04 -2.94
C GLN A 185 -18.42 -0.41 -1.75
N PHE A 186 -17.26 -0.98 -1.37
CA PHE A 186 -16.40 -0.43 -0.33
C PHE A 186 -16.07 1.05 -0.60
N MET A 187 -15.63 1.38 -1.82
CA MET A 187 -15.27 2.76 -2.17
C MET A 187 -16.45 3.71 -2.22
N HIS A 188 -17.66 3.20 -2.48
CA HIS A 188 -18.89 4.00 -2.41
C HIS A 188 -19.27 4.33 -0.95
N ASP A 189 -19.06 3.39 -0.03
CA ASP A 189 -19.45 3.52 1.36
C ASP A 189 -18.36 4.11 2.25
N LEU A 190 -17.11 4.14 1.76
CA LEU A 190 -15.96 4.70 2.47
C LEU A 190 -16.24 6.17 2.82
N PRO A 191 -16.30 6.52 4.12
CA PRO A 191 -16.50 7.90 4.52
C PRO A 191 -15.39 8.79 3.98
N ASP A 192 -15.79 10.01 3.61
CA ASP A 192 -14.88 11.06 3.20
C ASP A 192 -13.72 11.18 4.20
N MET A 193 -12.48 11.21 3.68
CA MET A 193 -11.31 11.48 4.51
C MET A 193 -11.51 12.79 5.28
N PRO A 194 -11.26 12.83 6.60
CA PRO A 194 -11.18 14.09 7.32
C PRO A 194 -10.15 14.97 6.59
N THR A 195 -10.56 16.19 6.21
CA THR A 195 -9.91 17.04 5.21
C THR A 195 -8.38 17.06 5.31
N MET A 196 -7.73 16.18 4.53
CA MET A 196 -6.40 16.39 3.99
C MET A 196 -6.59 17.30 2.79
N GLY A 197 -5.80 18.38 2.69
CA GLY A 197 -6.07 19.54 1.83
C GLY A 197 -6.68 19.20 0.47
N LYS A 198 -8.01 19.24 0.36
CA LYS A 198 -8.74 19.03 -0.90
C LYS A 198 -8.41 20.20 -1.82
N ARG A 199 -7.58 19.99 -2.84
CA ARG A 199 -7.61 20.86 -4.02
C ARG A 199 -8.66 20.28 -4.97
N GLN A 200 -9.80 20.96 -5.09
CA GLN A 200 -10.68 20.74 -6.23
C GLN A 200 -9.90 21.14 -7.49
N ALA A 201 -9.85 20.24 -8.47
CA ALA A 201 -9.46 20.58 -9.83
C ALA A 201 -10.55 21.41 -10.50
#